data_AF-A0A170U247-F1
#
_entry.id   AF-A0A170U247-F1
#
_cell.length_a   1.000
_cell.length_b   1.000
_cell.length_c   1.000
_cell.angle_alpha   90.00
_cell.angle_beta   90.00
_cell.angle_gamma   90.00
#
_symmetry.space_group_name_H-M   'P 1'
#
loop_
_entity.id
_entity.type
_entity.pdbx_description
1 polymer ?
#
loop_
_entity_poly.entity_id
_entity_poly.type
_entity_poly.pdbx_seq_one_letter_code
_entity_poly.pdbx_strand_id
1 'polypeptide(L)'
;DRLGSALNMVYGKANSVQAATVDAPSWIHKYIIGRKGANIKQITQDLSKVHVQFTEKEDKITIEGSPEEVEQAKAKLKELTAEMVNKLTYTTLTVDPKYYKHIIGKNGANVNRLKEQTRCYCEYF
;
A
#
# COMPACT_ATOMS: atom_id res chain seq x y z
N ASP A 1 5.79 12.75 46.97
CA ASP A 1 6.19 12.51 45.57
C ASP A 1 5.06 12.83 44.57
N ARG A 2 4.84 14.12 44.24
CA ARG A 2 3.77 14.54 43.31
C ARG A 2 4.17 14.45 41.83
N LEU A 3 5.45 14.23 41.54
CA LEU A 3 5.98 14.15 40.18
C LEU A 3 5.65 12.82 39.48
N GLY A 4 5.60 11.71 40.24
CA GLY A 4 5.29 10.38 39.69
C GLY A 4 3.85 10.24 39.17
N SER A 5 2.86 10.83 39.85
CA SER A 5 1.47 10.79 39.40
C SER A 5 1.22 11.68 38.19
N ALA A 6 1.90 12.83 38.11
CA ALA A 6 1.85 13.71 36.95
C ALA A 6 2.46 13.03 35.71
N LEU A 7 3.58 12.32 35.87
CA LEU A 7 4.21 11.57 34.78
C LEU A 7 3.27 10.45 34.28
N ASN A 8 2.66 9.67 35.18
CA ASN A 8 1.74 8.61 34.80
C ASN A 8 0.45 9.14 34.14
N MET A 9 -0.02 10.33 34.55
CA MET A 9 -1.17 10.99 33.95
C MET A 9 -0.85 11.54 32.55
N VAL A 10 0.36 12.04 32.32
CA VAL A 10 0.83 12.46 30.99
C VAL A 10 1.08 11.24 30.11
N TYR A 11 1.65 10.15 30.63
CA TYR A 11 1.82 8.89 29.90
C TYR A 11 0.47 8.24 29.54
N GLY A 12 -0.49 8.23 30.46
CA GLY A 12 -1.85 7.74 30.20
C GLY A 12 -2.60 8.60 29.18
N LYS A 13 -2.35 9.92 29.13
CA LYS A 13 -2.91 10.83 28.12
C LYS A 13 -2.18 10.76 26.78
N ALA A 14 -0.87 10.53 26.77
CA ALA A 14 -0.05 10.45 25.56
C ALA A 14 -0.21 9.10 24.85
N ASN A 15 -0.42 8.00 25.58
CA ASN A 15 -0.72 6.69 24.99
C ASN A 15 -2.13 6.59 24.41
N SER A 16 -3.00 7.59 24.63
CA SER A 16 -4.34 7.62 24.04
C SER A 16 -4.30 7.78 22.51
N VAL A 17 -3.22 8.35 21.96
CA VAL A 17 -3.06 8.61 20.53
C VAL A 17 -1.65 8.24 20.08
N GLN A 18 -1.54 7.21 19.26
CA GLN A 18 -0.31 6.80 18.61
C GLN A 18 -0.29 7.26 17.15
N ALA A 19 0.87 7.72 16.68
CA ALA A 19 1.12 7.99 15.28
C ALA A 19 1.98 6.86 14.68
N ALA A 20 1.61 6.38 13.50
CA ALA A 20 2.37 5.42 12.73
C ALA A 20 2.54 5.92 11.29
N THR A 21 3.67 5.59 10.69
CA THR A 21 3.97 5.90 9.29
C THR A 21 4.08 4.61 8.49
N VAL A 22 3.57 4.64 7.26
CA VAL A 22 3.65 3.54 6.29
C VAL A 22 4.28 4.06 5.01
N ASP A 23 5.32 3.36 4.54
CA ASP A 23 5.93 3.65 3.25
C ASP A 23 4.98 3.18 2.13
N ALA A 24 4.52 4.13 1.33
CA ALA A 24 3.62 3.89 0.20
C ALA A 24 3.95 4.89 -0.91
N PRO A 25 4.34 4.43 -2.10
CA PRO A 25 4.68 5.32 -3.21
C PRO A 25 3.55 6.31 -3.56
N SER A 26 3.90 7.56 -3.81
CA SER A 26 2.97 8.63 -4.20
C SER A 26 2.08 8.27 -5.39
N TRP A 27 2.60 7.51 -6.36
CA TRP A 27 1.85 7.07 -7.54
C TRP A 27 0.70 6.09 -7.23
N ILE A 28 0.77 5.33 -6.13
CA ILE A 28 -0.31 4.44 -5.69
C ILE A 28 -1.30 5.12 -4.74
N HIS A 29 -0.99 6.29 -4.17
CA HIS A 29 -1.86 6.96 -3.19
C HIS A 29 -3.30 7.13 -3.71
N LYS A 30 -3.45 7.52 -4.98
CA LYS A 30 -4.76 7.67 -5.64
C LYS A 30 -5.55 6.36 -5.69
N TYR A 31 -4.86 5.23 -5.81
CA TYR A 31 -5.47 3.90 -5.85
C TYR A 31 -5.82 3.42 -4.44
N ILE A 32 -4.96 3.67 -3.45
CA ILE A 32 -5.23 3.35 -2.03
C ILE A 32 -6.46 4.10 -1.52
N ILE A 33 -6.59 5.39 -1.86
CA ILE A 33 -7.75 6.23 -1.52
C ILE A 33 -9.05 5.68 -2.16
N GLY A 34 -8.93 5.11 -3.37
CA GLY A 34 -10.04 4.54 -4.13
C GLY A 34 -10.90 5.58 -4.85
N ARG A 35 -11.88 5.12 -5.63
CA ARG A 35 -12.80 6.01 -6.38
C ARG A 35 -13.54 6.93 -5.41
N LYS A 36 -13.36 8.25 -5.57
CA LYS A 36 -13.94 9.30 -4.69
C LYS A 36 -13.60 9.16 -3.19
N GLY A 37 -12.48 8.51 -2.86
CA GLY A 37 -12.11 8.29 -1.46
C GLY A 37 -12.95 7.27 -0.73
N ALA A 38 -13.69 6.41 -1.44
CA ALA A 38 -14.56 5.41 -0.81
C ALA A 38 -13.79 4.45 0.09
N ASN A 39 -12.60 4.01 -0.32
CA ASN A 39 -11.80 3.03 0.41
C ASN A 39 -11.32 3.61 1.75
N ILE A 40 -10.80 4.85 1.72
CA ILE A 40 -10.38 5.52 2.95
C ILE A 40 -11.55 5.96 3.81
N LYS A 41 -12.65 6.42 3.21
CA LYS A 41 -13.87 6.71 3.99
C LYS A 41 -14.40 5.49 4.72
N GLN A 42 -14.34 4.31 4.10
CA GLN A 42 -14.76 3.07 4.74
C GLN A 42 -13.84 2.70 5.90
N ILE A 43 -12.52 2.81 5.72
CA ILE A 43 -11.55 2.57 6.80
C ILE A 43 -11.73 3.58 7.94
N THR A 44 -11.95 4.86 7.65
CA THR A 44 -12.21 5.88 8.68
C THR A 44 -13.60 5.74 9.32
N GLN A 45 -14.59 5.18 8.62
CA GLN A 45 -15.89 4.83 9.22
C GLN A 45 -15.79 3.63 10.15
N ASP A 46 -15.07 2.60 9.75
CA ASP A 46 -14.83 1.40 10.55
C ASP A 46 -13.94 1.72 11.77
N LEU A 47 -12.98 2.64 11.61
CA LEU A 47 -12.01 3.05 12.64
C LEU A 47 -12.22 4.52 12.98
N SER A 48 -13.26 4.79 13.77
CA SER A 48 -13.68 6.15 14.14
C SER A 48 -12.63 6.95 14.93
N LYS A 49 -11.63 6.30 15.54
CA LYS A 49 -10.56 6.95 16.29
C LYS A 49 -9.24 6.97 15.52
N VAL A 50 -9.25 6.72 14.20
CA VAL A 50 -8.07 6.80 13.34
C VAL A 50 -8.25 7.85 12.26
N HIS A 51 -7.26 8.72 12.15
CA HIS A 51 -7.09 9.69 11.08
C HIS A 51 -5.95 9.26 10.18
N VAL A 52 -6.21 9.18 8.87
CA VAL A 52 -5.19 8.83 7.86
C VAL A 52 -4.90 10.07 7.01
N GLN A 53 -3.66 10.53 7.03
CA GLN A 53 -3.16 11.60 6.19
C GLN A 53 -2.29 11.05 5.06
N PHE A 54 -2.62 11.49 3.86
CA PHE A 54 -1.87 11.22 2.64
C PHE A 54 -1.10 12.49 2.26
N THR A 55 0.22 12.40 2.27
CA THR A 55 1.06 13.50 1.81
C THR A 55 1.40 13.25 0.36
N GLU A 56 0.74 13.92 -0.59
CA GLU A 56 0.95 13.70 -2.05
C GLU A 56 2.42 13.90 -2.49
N LYS A 57 3.22 14.63 -1.71
CA LYS A 57 4.64 14.91 -1.99
C LYS A 57 5.61 13.92 -1.35
N GLU A 58 5.15 13.07 -0.44
CA GLU A 58 6.00 12.09 0.23
C GLU A 58 5.49 10.69 -0.08
N ASP A 59 6.40 9.73 -0.22
CA ASP A 59 6.04 8.32 -0.40
C ASP A 59 5.64 7.67 0.96
N LYS A 60 4.89 8.42 1.78
CA LYS A 60 4.53 8.06 3.14
C LYS A 60 3.08 8.41 3.46
N ILE A 61 2.44 7.52 4.22
CA ILE A 61 1.10 7.70 4.77
C ILE A 61 1.22 7.76 6.29
N THR A 62 0.68 8.82 6.88
CA THR A 62 0.67 9.02 8.33
C THR A 62 -0.70 8.62 8.87
N ILE A 63 -0.69 7.84 9.94
CA ILE A 63 -1.88 7.31 10.60
C ILE A 63 -1.81 7.74 12.06
N GLU A 64 -2.82 8.43 12.55
CA GLU A 64 -2.87 8.93 13.92
C GLU A 64 -4.16 8.49 14.58
N GLY A 65 -4.09 7.91 15.78
CA GLY A 65 -5.30 7.41 16.43
C GLY A 65 -5.06 6.52 17.63
N SER A 66 -6.07 5.76 18.03
CA SER A 66 -5.92 4.77 19.11
C SER A 66 -4.90 3.69 18.71
N PRO A 67 -3.98 3.27 19.59
CA PRO A 67 -2.91 2.31 19.27
C PRO A 67 -3.41 1.03 18.57
N GLU A 68 -4.50 0.46 19.09
CA GLU A 68 -5.13 -0.76 18.58
C GLU A 68 -5.65 -0.59 17.15
N GLU A 69 -6.31 0.53 16.86
CA GLU A 69 -6.85 0.81 15.54
C GLU A 69 -5.76 1.25 14.56
N VAL A 70 -4.74 1.96 15.03
CA VAL A 70 -3.57 2.38 14.23
C VAL A 70 -2.80 1.17 13.72
N GLU A 71 -2.60 0.16 14.56
CA GLU A 71 -1.91 -1.08 14.15
C GLU A 71 -2.74 -1.86 13.10
N GLN A 72 -4.05 -1.95 13.28
CA GLN A 72 -4.95 -2.56 12.29
C GLN A 72 -4.98 -1.78 10.97
N ALA A 73 -5.10 -0.45 11.03
CA ALA A 73 -5.07 0.42 9.85
C ALA A 73 -3.74 0.31 9.11
N LYS A 74 -2.63 0.28 9.85
CA LYS A 74 -1.28 0.10 9.32
C LYS A 74 -1.14 -1.23 8.58
N ALA A 75 -1.60 -2.33 9.18
CA ALA A 75 -1.55 -3.65 8.56
C ALA A 75 -2.37 -3.69 7.25
N LYS A 76 -3.62 -3.21 7.30
CA LYS A 76 -4.49 -3.11 6.11
C LYS A 76 -3.89 -2.24 5.02
N LEU A 77 -3.36 -1.06 5.36
CA LEU A 77 -2.74 -0.14 4.41
C LEU A 77 -1.49 -0.73 3.78
N LYS A 78 -0.68 -1.46 4.55
CA LYS A 78 0.52 -2.12 4.05
C LYS A 78 0.17 -3.24 3.06
N GLU A 79 -0.85 -4.04 3.37
CA GLU A 79 -1.34 -5.10 2.48
C GLU A 79 -1.94 -4.52 1.19
N LEU A 80 -2.81 -3.50 1.29
CA LEU A 80 -3.35 -2.79 0.14
C LEU A 80 -2.25 -2.15 -0.70
N THR A 81 -1.24 -1.56 -0.05
CA THR A 81 -0.07 -0.98 -0.73
C THR A 81 0.67 -2.06 -1.52
N ALA A 82 0.98 -3.20 -0.90
CA ALA A 82 1.66 -4.30 -1.57
C ALA A 82 0.82 -4.87 -2.72
N GLU A 83 -0.49 -5.03 -2.54
CA GLU A 83 -1.40 -5.51 -3.57
C GLU A 83 -1.48 -4.54 -4.75
N MET A 84 -1.60 -3.24 -4.49
CA MET A 84 -1.66 -2.21 -5.52
C MET A 84 -0.33 -2.10 -6.28
N VAL A 85 0.80 -2.13 -5.59
CA VAL A 85 2.12 -2.19 -6.23
C VAL A 85 2.19 -3.42 -7.12
N ASN A 86 1.83 -4.60 -6.62
CA ASN A 86 1.90 -5.82 -7.41
C ASN A 86 0.97 -5.78 -8.65
N LYS A 87 -0.26 -5.27 -8.50
CA LYS A 87 -1.21 -5.13 -9.61
C LYS A 87 -0.83 -4.09 -10.64
N LEU A 88 -0.25 -2.97 -10.21
CA LEU A 88 -0.01 -1.81 -11.06
C LEU A 88 1.45 -1.71 -11.54
N THR A 89 2.38 -2.43 -10.92
CA THR A 89 3.75 -2.56 -11.41
C THR A 89 3.74 -3.42 -12.67
N TYR A 90 3.97 -2.76 -13.80
CA TYR A 90 4.38 -3.42 -15.02
C TYR A 90 5.91 -3.52 -15.02
N THR A 91 6.44 -4.71 -15.26
CA THR A 91 7.90 -4.90 -15.43
C THR A 91 8.22 -4.88 -16.92
N THR A 92 8.99 -3.88 -17.36
CA THR A 92 9.55 -3.85 -18.71
C THR A 92 10.81 -4.71 -18.75
N LEU A 93 10.72 -5.87 -19.38
CA LEU A 93 11.87 -6.75 -19.60
C LEU A 93 12.51 -6.41 -20.95
N THR A 94 13.62 -5.68 -20.94
CA THR A 94 14.42 -5.47 -22.14
C THR A 94 15.22 -6.74 -22.41
N VAL A 95 14.85 -7.50 -23.43
CA VAL A 95 15.55 -8.71 -23.84
C VAL A 95 16.29 -8.45 -25.15
N ASP A 96 17.49 -9.00 -25.30
CA ASP A 96 18.19 -8.98 -26.57
C ASP A 96 17.34 -9.60 -27.71
N PRO A 97 17.31 -8.98 -28.91
CA PRO A 97 16.54 -9.47 -30.05
C PRO A 97 16.84 -10.92 -30.45
N LYS A 98 18.03 -11.41 -30.10
CA LYS A 98 18.48 -12.78 -30.33
C LYS A 98 17.61 -13.83 -29.61
N TYR A 99 16.99 -13.46 -28.49
CA TYR A 99 16.18 -14.36 -27.66
C TYR A 99 14.67 -14.20 -27.86
N TYR A 100 14.19 -13.17 -28.58
CA TYR A 100 12.77 -12.96 -28.85
C TYR A 100 12.10 -14.20 -29.45
N LYS A 101 12.75 -14.85 -30.42
CA LYS A 101 12.25 -16.09 -31.04
C LYS A 101 12.05 -17.25 -30.05
N HIS A 102 12.86 -17.30 -28.99
CA HIS A 102 12.80 -18.35 -27.96
C HIS A 102 11.76 -18.02 -26.88
N ILE A 103 11.66 -16.74 -26.50
CA ILE A 103 10.71 -16.27 -25.49
C ILE A 103 9.29 -16.26 -26.05
N ILE A 104 9.07 -15.69 -27.24
CA ILE A 104 7.76 -15.64 -27.91
C ILE A 104 7.33 -17.05 -28.33
N GLY A 105 8.25 -17.83 -28.89
CA GLY A 105 7.97 -19.14 -29.48
C GLY A 105 7.21 -19.04 -30.81
N LYS A 106 6.88 -20.18 -31.40
CA LYS A 106 6.13 -20.25 -32.67
C LYS A 106 4.73 -19.64 -32.47
N ASN A 107 4.39 -18.61 -33.26
CA ASN A 107 3.11 -17.87 -33.16
C ASN A 107 2.78 -17.32 -31.76
N GLY A 108 3.79 -17.00 -30.92
CA GLY A 108 3.52 -16.48 -29.58
C GLY A 108 3.02 -17.52 -28.58
N ALA A 109 3.07 -18.81 -28.91
CA ALA A 109 2.53 -19.88 -28.05
C ALA A 109 3.17 -19.93 -26.66
N ASN A 110 4.47 -19.62 -26.55
CA ASN A 110 5.17 -19.71 -25.27
C ASN A 110 4.84 -18.50 -24.37
N VAL A 111 4.70 -17.31 -24.96
CA VAL A 111 4.17 -16.12 -24.27
C VAL A 111 2.70 -16.30 -23.90
N ASN A 112 1.87 -16.89 -24.75
CA ASN A 112 0.47 -17.15 -24.42
C ASN A 112 0.33 -18.13 -23.25
N ARG A 113 1.16 -19.18 -23.23
CA ARG A 113 1.23 -20.10 -22.09
C ARG A 113 1.69 -19.40 -20.81
N LEU A 114 2.70 -18.53 -20.89
CA LEU A 114 3.15 -17.72 -19.75
C LEU A 114 2.05 -16.76 -19.26
N LYS A 115 1.32 -16.12 -20.18
CA LYS A 115 0.17 -15.26 -19.85
C LYS A 115 -0.93 -16.04 -19.12
N GLU A 116 -1.27 -17.24 -19.61
CA GLU A 116 -2.28 -18.10 -18.98
C GLU A 116 -1.84 -18.60 -17.59
N GLN A 117 -0.56 -18.97 -17.44
CA GLN A 117 -0.02 -19.46 -16.17
C GLN A 117 0.09 -18.35 -15.11
N THR A 118 0.53 -17.16 -15.51
CA THR A 118 0.81 -16.07 -14.57
C THR A 118 -0.40 -15.17 -14.34
N ARG A 119 -1.45 -15.29 -15.18
CA ARG A 119 -2.60 -14.36 -15.24
C ARG A 119 -2.18 -12.88 -15.33
N CYS A 120 -1.02 -12.62 -15.94
CA CYS A 120 -0.48 -11.28 -16.15
C CYS A 120 -0.72 -10.84 -17.59
N TYR A 121 -1.07 -9.57 -17.78
CA TYR A 121 -1.19 -8.96 -19.10
C TYR A 121 0.22 -8.58 -19.60
N CYS A 122 0.78 -9.38 -20.51
CA CYS A 122 2.07 -9.07 -21.14
C CYS A 122 1.86 -8.42 -22.51
N GLU A 123 2.32 -7.18 -22.69
CA GLU A 123 2.45 -6.56 -24.01
C GLU A 123 3.91 -6.61 -24.46
N TYR A 124 4.12 -6.90 -25.75
CA TYR A 124 5.41 -6.82 -26.42
C TYR A 124 5.28 -5.77 -27.53
N PHE A 125 6.18 -4.78 -27.53
CA PHE A 125 6.26 -3.73 -28.55
C PHE A 125 7.41 -4.02 -29.51
#